data_AF-A0A8S4A296-F1
#
_entry.id   AF-A0A8S4A296-F1
#
_cell.length_a   1.000
_cell.length_b   1.000
_cell.length_c   1.000
_cell.angle_alpha   90.00
_cell.angle_beta   90.00
_cell.angle_gamma   90.00
#
_symmetry.space_group_name_H-M   'P 1'
#
loop_
_entity.id
_entity.type
_entity.pdbx_description
1 polymer ?
#
loop_
_entity_poly.entity_id
_entity_poly.type
_entity_poly.pdbx_seq_one_letter_code
_entity_poly.pdbx_strand_id
1 'polypeptide(L)'
;NITIPSDGNISLFTHEQLAIFLRYLKIEDRIISHLHRKQVDGKRFAKLKDTELDSLGINNPVVVFFRNKSNTKGKGKGPFML
;
A
#
# COMPACT_ATOMS: atom_id res chain seq x y z
N ASN A 1 10.06 -11.50 -9.48
CA ASN A 1 10.21 -11.86 -8.05
C ASN A 1 10.43 -10.58 -7.27
N ILE A 2 9.89 -10.44 -6.06
CA ILE A 2 10.08 -9.24 -5.21
C ILE A 2 10.58 -9.64 -3.83
N THR A 3 11.29 -8.74 -3.16
CA THR A 3 11.71 -8.91 -1.76
C THR A 3 10.89 -7.98 -0.89
N ILE A 4 10.30 -8.51 0.18
CA ILE A 4 9.61 -7.68 1.17
C ILE A 4 10.65 -6.98 2.05
N PRO A 5 10.61 -5.65 2.18
CA PRO A 5 11.51 -4.91 3.07
C PRO A 5 11.34 -5.37 4.52
N SER A 6 12.45 -5.46 5.26
CA SER A 6 12.45 -5.90 6.66
C SER A 6 11.67 -4.97 7.60
N ASP A 7 11.53 -3.70 7.24
CA ASP A 7 10.75 -2.69 7.98
C ASP A 7 9.27 -2.66 7.58
N GLY A 8 8.88 -3.46 6.57
CA GLY A 8 7.53 -3.48 6.01
C GLY A 8 7.13 -2.21 5.25
N ASN A 9 8.10 -1.36 4.89
CA ASN A 9 7.84 -0.13 4.15
C ASN A 9 7.90 -0.38 2.64
N ILE A 10 6.74 -0.53 2.02
CA ILE A 10 6.58 -0.71 0.57
C ILE A 10 6.55 0.61 -0.21
N SER A 11 6.80 1.77 0.42
CA SER A 11 6.74 3.07 -0.29
C SER A 11 7.73 3.20 -1.46
N LEU A 12 8.82 2.42 -1.44
CA LEU A 12 9.82 2.37 -2.50
C LEU A 12 9.49 1.40 -3.64
N PHE A 13 8.37 0.68 -3.55
CA PHE A 13 7.96 -0.24 -4.62
C PHE A 13 7.60 0.55 -5.87
N THR A 14 8.12 0.11 -7.02
CA THR A 14 7.60 0.55 -8.32
C THR A 14 6.17 0.03 -8.52
N HIS A 15 5.46 0.57 -9.51
CA HIS A 15 4.11 0.11 -9.84
C HIS A 15 4.07 -1.38 -10.24
N GLU A 16 5.12 -1.89 -10.89
CA GLU A 16 5.25 -3.32 -11.21
C GLU A 16 5.48 -4.18 -9.95
N GLN A 17 6.37 -3.75 -9.06
CA GLN A 17 6.64 -4.45 -7.80
C GLN A 17 5.41 -4.47 -6.90
N LEU A 18 4.66 -3.36 -6.84
CA LEU A 18 3.39 -3.28 -6.12
C LEU A 18 2.34 -4.22 -6.70
N ALA A 19 2.23 -4.32 -8.03
CA ALA A 19 1.30 -5.25 -8.66
C ALA A 19 1.63 -6.71 -8.32
N ILE A 20 2.91 -7.09 -8.37
CA ILE A 20 3.37 -8.43 -7.96
C ILE A 20 3.07 -8.70 -6.48
N PHE A 21 3.34 -7.71 -5.62
CA PHE A 21 3.05 -7.79 -4.19
C PHE A 21 1.57 -8.06 -3.91
N LEU A 22 0.68 -7.27 -4.50
CA LEU A 22 -0.77 -7.43 -4.35
C LEU A 22 -1.26 -8.78 -4.88
N ARG A 23 -0.65 -9.29 -5.97
CA ARG A 23 -0.96 -10.63 -6.51
C ARG A 23 -0.59 -11.74 -5.52
N TYR A 24 0.55 -11.64 -4.84
CA TYR A 24 0.91 -12.60 -3.79
C TYR A 24 -0.05 -12.59 -2.60
N LEU A 25 -0.63 -11.43 -2.30
CA LEU A 25 -1.67 -11.28 -1.27
C LEU A 25 -3.08 -11.62 -1.78
N LYS A 26 -3.20 -12.24 -2.96
CA LYS A 26 -4.46 -12.71 -3.57
C LYS A 26 -5.49 -11.61 -3.76
N ILE A 27 -5.06 -10.37 -4.00
CA ILE A 27 -5.94 -9.29 -4.45
C ILE A 27 -6.40 -9.58 -5.89
N GLU A 28 -7.64 -9.23 -6.22
CA GLU A 28 -8.22 -9.50 -7.53
C GLU A 28 -7.42 -8.84 -8.67
N ASP A 29 -7.17 -9.60 -9.74
CA ASP A 29 -6.40 -9.12 -10.90
C ASP A 29 -7.06 -7.90 -11.57
N ARG A 30 -8.38 -7.73 -11.47
CA ARG A 30 -9.09 -6.53 -11.94
C ARG A 30 -8.61 -5.26 -11.20
N ILE A 31 -8.46 -5.35 -9.88
CA ILE A 31 -8.00 -4.26 -9.03
C ILE A 31 -6.52 -3.97 -9.31
N ILE A 32 -5.70 -5.02 -9.37
CA ILE A 32 -4.28 -4.91 -9.69
C ILE A 32 -4.09 -4.24 -11.06
N SER A 33 -4.83 -4.69 -12.07
CA SER A 33 -4.80 -4.12 -13.42
C SER A 33 -5.23 -2.64 -13.43
N HIS A 34 -6.24 -2.27 -12.64
CA HIS A 34 -6.66 -0.88 -12.50
C HIS A 34 -5.56 0.00 -11.91
N LEU A 35 -4.93 -0.43 -10.81
CA LEU A 35 -3.84 0.29 -10.16
C LEU A 35 -2.60 0.37 -11.05
N HIS A 36 -2.26 -0.71 -11.74
CA HIS A 36 -1.11 -0.78 -12.64
C HIS A 36 -1.28 0.15 -13.85
N ARG A 37 -2.45 0.16 -14.50
CA ARG A 37 -2.75 1.09 -15.60
C ARG A 37 -2.67 2.56 -15.18
N LYS A 38 -2.99 2.85 -13.92
CA LYS A 38 -2.85 4.18 -13.31
C LYS A 38 -1.43 4.49 -12.82
N GLN A 39 -0.48 3.58 -13.02
CA GLN A 39 0.90 3.66 -12.52
C GLN A 39 0.95 4.03 -11.03
N VAL A 40 0.11 3.37 -10.23
CA VAL A 40 0.16 3.51 -8.78
C VAL A 40 1.37 2.75 -8.27
N ASP A 41 2.34 3.48 -7.74
CA ASP A 41 3.53 2.94 -7.06
C ASP A 41 3.27 2.81 -5.56
N GLY A 42 4.23 2.25 -4.82
CA GLY A 42 4.14 2.06 -3.38
C GLY A 42 3.90 3.36 -2.61
N LYS A 43 4.51 4.47 -3.06
CA LYS A 43 4.36 5.79 -2.43
C LYS A 43 2.96 6.37 -2.61
N ARG A 44 2.36 6.23 -3.79
CA ARG A 44 0.97 6.62 -4.05
C ARG A 44 0.00 5.72 -3.32
N PHE A 45 0.25 4.41 -3.33
CA PHE A 45 -0.56 3.42 -2.61
C PHE A 45 -0.59 3.68 -1.11
N ALA A 46 0.55 4.02 -0.51
CA ALA A 46 0.68 4.38 0.90
C ALA A 46 -0.26 5.52 1.34
N LYS A 47 -0.63 6.41 0.41
CA LYS A 47 -1.47 7.58 0.68
C LYS A 47 -2.96 7.31 0.55
N LEU A 48 -3.37 6.16 0.00
CA LEU A 48 -4.78 5.81 -0.14
C LEU A 48 -5.43 5.70 1.24
N LYS A 49 -6.61 6.32 1.37
CA LYS A 49 -7.46 6.22 2.56
C LYS A 49 -8.14 4.86 2.62
N ASP A 50 -8.62 4.49 3.81
CA ASP A 50 -9.40 3.26 4.02
C ASP A 50 -10.61 3.23 3.08
N THR A 51 -11.34 4.34 2.98
CA THR A 51 -12.49 4.48 2.08
C THR A 51 -12.14 4.27 0.60
N GLU A 52 -10.93 4.62 0.17
CA GLU A 52 -10.48 4.41 -1.20
C GLU A 52 -10.10 2.95 -1.45
N LEU A 53 -9.49 2.28 -0.46
CA LEU A 53 -9.22 0.85 -0.54
C LEU A 53 -10.50 0.02 -0.52
N ASP A 54 -11.46 0.36 0.34
CA ASP A 54 -12.76 -0.30 0.40
C ASP A 54 -13.53 -0.14 -0.92
N SER A 55 -13.50 1.06 -1.51
CA SER A 55 -14.10 1.32 -2.83
C SER A 55 -13.43 0.53 -3.96
N LEU A 56 -12.15 0.18 -3.81
CA LEU A 56 -11.43 -0.70 -4.72
C LEU A 56 -11.68 -2.20 -4.43
N GLY A 57 -12.31 -2.56 -3.31
CA GLY A 57 -12.49 -3.95 -2.87
C GLY A 57 -11.26 -4.55 -2.20
N ILE A 58 -10.34 -3.71 -1.69
CA ILE A 58 -9.13 -4.17 -0.99
C ILE A 58 -9.42 -4.23 0.51
N ASN A 59 -9.90 -5.38 0.97
CA ASN A 59 -10.32 -5.59 2.37
C ASN A 59 -9.33 -6.48 3.15
N ASN A 60 -8.09 -6.60 2.67
CA ASN A 60 -7.08 -7.49 3.24
C ASN A 60 -6.28 -6.79 4.36
N PRO A 61 -6.35 -7.23 5.63
CA PRO A 61 -5.65 -6.60 6.75
C PRO A 61 -4.13 -6.53 6.58
N VAL A 62 -3.54 -7.50 5.87
CA VAL A 62 -2.10 -7.53 5.57
C VAL A 62 -1.74 -6.37 4.64
N VAL A 63 -2.53 -6.14 3.60
CA VAL A 63 -2.32 -5.00 2.68
C VAL A 63 -2.41 -3.68 3.44
N VAL A 64 -3.40 -3.56 4.33
CA VAL A 64 -3.56 -2.37 5.18
C VAL A 64 -2.36 -2.16 6.11
N PHE A 65 -1.82 -3.23 6.70
CA PHE A 65 -0.61 -3.16 7.53
C PHE A 65 0.59 -2.57 6.75
N PHE A 66 0.90 -3.11 5.58
CA PHE A 66 2.02 -2.61 4.77
C PHE A 66 1.77 -1.18 4.26
N ARG A 67 0.53 -0.86 3.88
CA ARG A 67 0.12 0.51 3.51
C ARG A 67 0.35 1.50 4.65
N ASN A 68 -0.07 1.15 5.86
CA ASN A 68 0.10 2.00 7.05
C ASN A 68 1.57 2.17 7.44
N LYS A 69 2.37 1.10 7.39
CA LYS A 69 3.83 1.17 7.60
C LYS A 69 4.52 2.09 6.59
N SER A 70 4.00 2.15 5.37
CA SER A 70 4.53 2.96 4.28
C SER A 70 3.98 4.39 4.26
N ASN A 71 2.87 4.62 4.96
CA ASN A 71 2.27 5.94 5.12
C ASN A 71 3.02 6.72 6.19
N THR A 72 4.27 7.05 5.91
CA THR A 72 5.01 8.04 6.69
C THR A 72 4.44 9.42 6.37
N LYS A 73 3.22 9.70 6.83
CA LYS A 73 2.93 11.05 7.30
C LYS A 73 4.07 11.34 8.27
N GLY A 74 4.78 12.45 8.07
CA GLY A 74 5.93 12.78 8.90
C GLY A 74 5.62 12.50 10.36
N LYS A 75 6.64 12.10 11.14
CA LYS A 75 6.61 12.19 12.60
C LYS A 75 6.40 13.65 13.00
N GLY A 76 5.24 14.23 12.67
CA GLY A 76 4.73 15.43 13.26
C GLY A 76 4.35 15.00 14.65
N LYS A 77 5.19 15.41 15.61
CA LYS A 77 4.88 15.47 17.02
C LYS A 77 3.39 15.84 17.19
N GLY A 78 2.53 14.85 17.44
CA GLY A 78 1.30 15.15 18.15
C GLY A 78 1.72 15.64 19.54
N PRO A 79 1.08 16.67 20.11
CA PRO A 79 1.38 17.02 21.48
C PRO A 79 1.00 15.81 22.32
N PHE A 80 1.99 15.22 23.01
CA PHE A 80 1.70 14.41 24.17
C PHE A 80 0.99 15.33 25.15
N MET A 81 -0.34 15.26 25.20
CA MET A 81 -1.09 15.72 26.35
C MET A 81 -1.12 14.55 27.33
N LEU A 82 -0.15 14.59 28.25
CA LEU A 82 -0.20 13.93 29.54
C LEU A 82 -0.50 15.01 30.57
#